data_AF-A0A844A144-F1
#
_entry.id   AF-A0A844A144-F1
#
_cell.length_a   1.000
_cell.length_b   1.000
_cell.length_c   1.000
_cell.angle_alpha   90.00
_cell.angle_beta   90.00
_cell.angle_gamma   90.00
#
_symmetry.space_group_name_H-M   'P 1'
#
loop_
_entity.id
_entity.type
_entity.pdbx_description
1 polymer ?
#
loop_
_entity_poly.entity_id
_entity_poly.type
_entity_poly.pdbx_seq_one_letter_code
_entity_poly.pdbx_strand_id
1 'polypeptide(L)'
;MSEITVANGWKDILAETVEEASKLPAEWCFEITQAETIDGALKLSATYNSFDIPLDDYLPPHRKLPHPFRSEMRIRETAREKSLQTCECCGRPGNLIDAGESARVRCVQHGYVVDAVEWSGNPVGAMFETAEEEMAHFLKDYGNGLEMMQELAGKDDDDTRH
;
A
#
# COMPACT_ATOMS: atom_id res chain seq x y z
N MET A 1 -2.22 -18.66 -2.63
CA MET A 1 -2.52 -17.28 -2.18
C MET A 1 -3.67 -16.77 -3.01
N SER A 2 -4.73 -16.31 -2.34
CA SER A 2 -5.83 -15.63 -3.01
C SER A 2 -5.29 -14.37 -3.70
N GLU A 3 -5.79 -14.06 -4.88
CA GLU A 3 -5.44 -12.81 -5.57
C GLU A 3 -6.15 -11.66 -4.85
N ILE A 4 -5.42 -10.93 -4.00
CA ILE A 4 -5.95 -9.79 -3.24
C ILE A 4 -5.79 -8.53 -4.07
N THR A 5 -6.91 -7.96 -4.48
CA THR A 5 -6.93 -6.74 -5.28
C THR A 5 -6.96 -5.51 -4.37
N VAL A 6 -6.11 -4.52 -4.66
CA VAL A 6 -6.07 -3.21 -4.00
C VAL A 6 -5.90 -2.11 -5.03
N ALA A 7 -6.17 -0.86 -4.65
CA ALA A 7 -5.85 0.30 -5.46
C ALA A 7 -4.36 0.30 -5.87
N ASN A 8 -4.07 0.75 -7.09
CA ASN A 8 -2.74 0.60 -7.69
C ASN A 8 -1.62 1.21 -6.84
N GLY A 9 -1.85 2.39 -6.27
CA GLY A 9 -0.90 3.08 -5.39
C GLY A 9 -0.67 2.42 -4.04
N TRP A 10 -1.46 1.40 -3.68
CA TRP A 10 -1.33 0.66 -2.43
C TRP A 10 -0.77 -0.76 -2.62
N LYS A 11 -0.40 -1.15 -3.85
CA LYS A 11 0.19 -2.47 -4.13
C LYS A 11 1.45 -2.73 -3.31
N ASP A 12 2.32 -1.72 -3.18
CA ASP A 12 3.56 -1.85 -2.39
C ASP A 12 3.25 -1.98 -0.89
N ILE A 13 2.24 -1.27 -0.39
CA ILE A 13 1.78 -1.41 1.01
C ILE A 13 1.30 -2.85 1.25
N LEU A 14 0.51 -3.42 0.34
CA LEU A 14 0.06 -4.81 0.45
C LEU A 14 1.26 -5.78 0.40
N ALA A 15 2.20 -5.58 -0.52
CA ALA A 15 3.39 -6.42 -0.65
C ALA A 15 4.26 -6.42 0.61
N GLU A 16 4.56 -5.23 1.15
CA GLU A 16 5.29 -5.07 2.42
C GLU A 16 4.56 -5.74 3.59
N THR A 17 3.23 -5.63 3.61
CA THR A 17 2.40 -6.22 4.66
C THR A 17 2.42 -7.76 4.58
N VAL A 18 2.33 -8.33 3.37
CA VAL A 18 2.48 -9.78 3.15
C VAL A 18 3.88 -10.26 3.52
N GLU A 19 4.91 -9.48 3.20
CA GLU A 19 6.29 -9.79 3.60
C GLU A 19 6.46 -9.80 5.12
N GLU A 20 5.94 -8.78 5.82
CA GLU A 20 5.95 -8.72 7.28
C GLU A 20 5.19 -9.88 7.91
N ALA A 21 4.02 -10.22 7.37
CA ALA A 21 3.23 -11.38 7.79
C ALA A 21 4.02 -12.70 7.63
N SER A 22 4.81 -12.84 6.56
CA SER A 22 5.63 -14.02 6.32
C SER A 22 6.76 -14.24 7.34
N LYS A 23 7.14 -13.19 8.09
CA LYS A 23 8.15 -13.25 9.15
C LYS A 23 7.58 -13.75 10.48
N LEU A 24 6.26 -13.93 10.57
CA LEU A 24 5.62 -14.43 11.78
C LEU A 24 5.86 -15.94 11.95
N PRO A 25 5.75 -16.48 13.19
CA PRO A 25 5.90 -17.90 13.44
C PRO A 25 4.97 -18.75 12.57
N ALA A 26 5.52 -19.77 11.90
CA ALA A 26 4.80 -20.57 10.92
C ALA A 26 3.62 -21.35 11.53
N GLU A 27 3.72 -21.73 12.80
CA GLU A 27 2.67 -22.39 13.55
C GLU A 27 1.39 -21.56 13.64
N TRP A 28 1.50 -20.23 13.59
CA TRP A 28 0.34 -19.32 13.64
C TRP A 28 -0.53 -19.41 12.39
N CYS A 29 -0.06 -20.02 11.30
CA CYS A 29 -0.77 -20.10 10.03
C CYS A 29 -1.35 -18.74 9.61
N PHE A 30 -0.57 -17.68 9.82
CA PHE A 30 -1.01 -16.31 9.58
C PHE A 30 -1.02 -16.05 8.08
N GLU A 31 -2.18 -15.70 7.54
CA GLU A 31 -2.34 -15.36 6.12
C GLU A 31 -3.26 -14.14 6.00
N ILE A 32 -2.83 -13.13 5.24
CA ILE A 32 -3.69 -12.02 4.83
C ILE A 32 -4.60 -12.55 3.73
N THR A 33 -5.91 -12.38 3.89
CA THR A 33 -6.91 -13.01 3.01
C THR A 33 -7.75 -12.01 2.24
N GLN A 34 -7.84 -10.76 2.71
CA GLN A 34 -8.69 -9.75 2.11
C GLN A 34 -8.13 -8.34 2.32
N ALA A 35 -8.44 -7.45 1.38
CA ALA A 35 -8.21 -6.02 1.48
C ALA A 35 -9.46 -5.25 1.01
N GLU A 36 -9.79 -4.17 1.70
CA GLU A 36 -10.92 -3.28 1.38
C GLU A 36 -10.52 -1.83 1.65
N THR A 37 -11.17 -0.89 0.96
CA THR A 37 -11.08 0.54 1.28
C THR A 37 -12.23 0.92 2.22
N ILE A 38 -11.92 1.39 3.43
CA ILE A 38 -12.89 1.89 4.39
C ILE A 38 -12.43 3.26 4.91
N ASP A 39 -13.31 4.25 4.84
CA ASP A 39 -13.03 5.63 5.25
C ASP A 39 -11.74 6.19 4.62
N GLY A 40 -11.52 5.87 3.34
CA GLY A 40 -10.32 6.28 2.58
C GLY A 40 -9.03 5.57 2.99
N ALA A 41 -9.11 4.50 3.79
CA ALA A 41 -7.94 3.75 4.26
C ALA A 41 -8.01 2.28 3.87
N LEU A 42 -6.85 1.67 3.70
CA LEU A 42 -6.68 0.25 3.49
C LEU A 42 -7.00 -0.50 4.78
N LYS A 43 -8.02 -1.35 4.73
CA LYS A 43 -8.35 -2.32 5.77
C LYS A 43 -8.01 -3.72 5.27
N LEU A 44 -7.14 -4.39 6.01
CA LEU A 44 -6.78 -5.78 5.75
C LEU A 44 -7.52 -6.71 6.70
N SER A 45 -7.85 -7.91 6.23
CA SER A 45 -8.31 -9.03 7.05
C SER A 45 -7.33 -10.19 6.92
N ALA A 46 -7.15 -10.95 8.00
CA ALA A 46 -6.25 -12.09 8.03
C ALA A 46 -6.88 -13.26 8.78
N THR A 47 -6.39 -14.46 8.48
CA THR A 47 -6.67 -15.70 9.21
C THR A 47 -5.42 -16.14 9.96
N TYR A 48 -5.60 -16.69 11.16
CA TYR A 48 -4.52 -17.25 11.97
C TYR A 48 -5.07 -18.18 13.05
N ASN A 49 -4.20 -19.02 13.59
CA ASN A 49 -4.45 -19.84 14.77
C ASN A 49 -4.14 -19.04 16.04
N SER A 50 -5.14 -18.78 16.89
CA SER A 50 -5.01 -17.98 18.12
C SER A 50 -4.41 -18.75 19.31
N PHE A 51 -4.42 -20.08 19.25
CA PHE A 51 -3.80 -21.01 20.22
C PHE A 51 -4.07 -20.72 21.71
N ASP A 52 -5.29 -20.39 22.15
CA ASP A 52 -5.59 -20.12 23.58
C ASP A 52 -4.52 -19.26 24.30
N ILE A 53 -3.81 -18.39 23.56
CA ILE A 53 -2.73 -17.57 24.09
C ILE A 53 -3.43 -16.46 24.89
N PRO A 54 -3.19 -16.34 26.20
CA PRO A 54 -3.86 -15.31 26.98
C PRO A 54 -3.38 -13.91 26.58
N LEU A 55 -4.31 -12.97 26.51
CA LEU A 55 -4.00 -11.55 26.42
C LEU A 55 -3.35 -11.11 27.75
N ASP A 56 -2.03 -11.05 27.77
CA ASP A 56 -1.21 -10.74 28.95
C ASP A 56 -1.08 -9.22 29.18
N ASP A 57 -2.19 -8.48 29.04
CA ASP A 57 -2.21 -7.00 29.02
C ASP A 57 -1.66 -6.37 30.30
N TYR A 58 -1.69 -7.09 31.42
CA TYR A 58 -1.12 -6.66 32.71
C TYR A 58 0.42 -6.78 32.80
N LEU A 59 1.08 -7.52 31.90
CA LEU A 59 2.55 -7.66 31.92
C LEU A 59 3.25 -6.41 31.35
N PRO A 60 4.46 -6.06 31.83
CA PRO A 60 5.25 -4.98 31.23
C PRO A 60 5.72 -5.34 29.80
N PRO A 61 6.05 -4.35 28.94
CA PRO A 61 6.35 -4.57 27.52
C PRO A 61 7.37 -5.67 27.20
N HIS A 62 8.47 -5.73 27.97
CA HIS A 62 9.55 -6.71 27.77
C HIS A 62 9.19 -8.15 28.16
N ARG A 63 8.02 -8.36 28.78
CA ARG A 63 7.49 -9.69 29.15
C ARG A 63 6.25 -10.07 28.35
N LYS A 64 5.84 -9.24 27.38
CA LYS A 64 4.71 -9.54 26.53
C LYS A 64 5.01 -10.77 25.69
N LEU A 65 4.07 -11.71 25.71
CA LEU A 65 4.11 -12.88 24.86
C LEU A 65 3.79 -12.47 23.41
N PRO A 66 4.50 -13.03 22.41
CA PRO A 66 4.10 -12.94 21.02
C PRO A 66 2.68 -13.49 20.86
N HIS A 67 1.80 -12.73 20.22
CA HIS A 67 0.38 -13.08 20.08
C HIS A 67 -0.11 -12.82 18.66
N PRO A 68 -0.71 -13.80 17.97
CA PRO A 68 -1.22 -13.67 16.60
C PRO A 68 -2.12 -12.45 16.38
N PHE A 69 -3.16 -12.27 17.22
CA PHE A 69 -4.04 -11.08 17.19
C PHE A 69 -3.28 -9.75 17.36
N ARG A 70 -2.27 -9.66 18.24
CA ARG A 70 -1.51 -8.40 18.38
C ARG A 70 -0.67 -8.11 17.14
N SER A 71 -0.09 -9.15 16.54
CA SER A 71 0.59 -9.01 15.26
C SER A 71 -0.37 -8.61 14.15
N GLU A 72 -1.57 -9.21 14.10
CA GLU A 72 -2.64 -8.82 13.18
C GLU A 72 -2.97 -7.33 13.30
N MET A 73 -3.27 -6.86 14.52
CA MET A 73 -3.61 -5.46 14.78
C MET A 73 -2.47 -4.53 14.41
N ARG A 74 -1.22 -4.85 14.78
CA ARG A 74 -0.05 -4.05 14.41
C ARG A 74 0.11 -3.92 12.90
N ILE A 75 0.03 -5.05 12.19
CA ILE A 75 0.19 -5.11 10.74
C ILE A 75 -0.93 -4.32 10.05
N ARG A 76 -2.18 -4.51 10.48
CA ARG A 76 -3.35 -3.81 9.94
C ARG A 76 -3.27 -2.30 10.15
N GLU A 77 -2.94 -1.84 11.37
CA GLU A 77 -2.82 -0.41 11.65
C GLU A 77 -1.65 0.23 10.91
N THR A 78 -0.51 -0.47 10.78
CA THR A 78 0.62 0.02 10.00
C THR A 78 0.24 0.22 8.52
N ALA A 79 -0.44 -0.77 7.92
CA ALA A 79 -0.92 -0.68 6.55
C ALA A 79 -1.95 0.45 6.38
N ARG A 80 -2.86 0.59 7.36
CA ARG A 80 -3.88 1.65 7.39
C ARG A 80 -3.23 3.05 7.45
N GLU A 81 -2.29 3.27 8.36
CA GLU A 81 -1.58 4.55 8.51
C GLU A 81 -0.83 4.94 7.24
N LYS A 82 -0.12 3.98 6.61
CA LYS A 82 0.55 4.19 5.32
C LYS A 82 -0.47 4.58 4.24
N SER A 83 -1.57 3.86 4.14
CA SER A 83 -2.58 4.10 3.11
C SER A 83 -3.22 5.50 3.21
N LEU A 84 -3.41 6.02 4.42
CA LEU A 84 -3.96 7.36 4.66
C LEU A 84 -3.07 8.50 4.15
N GLN A 85 -1.79 8.21 3.91
CA GLN A 85 -0.80 9.18 3.43
C GLN A 85 -0.38 8.90 1.98
N THR A 86 -0.94 7.87 1.35
CA THR A 86 -0.52 7.38 0.04
C THR A 86 -1.67 7.45 -0.94
N CYS A 87 -1.48 8.16 -2.05
CA CYS A 87 -2.46 8.26 -3.12
C CYS A 87 -2.82 6.88 -3.68
N GLU A 88 -4.11 6.56 -3.68
CA GLU A 88 -4.64 5.28 -4.18
C GLU A 88 -4.32 5.02 -5.66
N CYS A 89 -4.14 6.08 -6.46
CA CYS A 89 -3.85 5.94 -7.90
C CYS A 89 -2.37 5.60 -8.15
N CYS A 90 -1.45 6.44 -7.64
CA CYS A 90 -0.05 6.41 -8.05
C CYS A 90 0.98 6.14 -6.93
N GLY A 91 0.56 5.97 -5.68
CA GLY A 91 1.46 5.63 -4.58
C GLY A 91 2.30 6.79 -4.02
N ARG A 92 2.17 8.00 -4.57
CA ARG A 92 2.82 9.21 -4.05
C ARG A 92 2.14 9.72 -2.78
N PRO A 93 2.81 10.57 -1.97
CA PRO A 93 2.17 11.24 -0.85
C PRO A 93 0.87 11.94 -1.27
N GLY A 94 -0.20 11.62 -0.55
CA GLY A 94 -1.54 12.12 -0.78
C GLY A 94 -2.17 12.65 0.51
N ASN A 95 -3.32 13.29 0.36
CA ASN A 95 -4.14 13.72 1.48
C ASN A 95 -5.52 13.07 1.38
N LEU A 96 -6.13 12.84 2.54
CA LEU A 96 -7.52 12.43 2.63
C LEU A 96 -8.42 13.53 2.06
N ILE A 97 -9.27 13.13 1.13
CA ILE A 97 -10.31 13.95 0.53
C ILE A 97 -11.65 13.33 0.93
N ASP A 98 -12.62 14.19 1.24
CA ASP A 98 -13.99 13.80 1.60
C ASP A 98 -14.09 13.08 2.96
N ALA A 99 -15.25 12.51 3.29
CA ALA A 99 -15.49 11.80 4.54
C ALA A 99 -16.47 10.62 4.39
N GLY A 100 -16.36 9.63 5.28
CA GLY A 100 -17.24 8.46 5.29
C GLY A 100 -17.06 7.58 4.05
N GLU A 101 -18.16 7.12 3.45
CA GLU A 101 -18.13 6.18 2.32
C GLU A 101 -17.46 6.72 1.06
N SER A 102 -17.37 8.05 0.89
CA SER A 102 -16.70 8.69 -0.24
C SER A 102 -15.27 9.13 0.05
N ALA A 103 -14.78 8.88 1.27
CA ALA A 103 -13.42 9.21 1.69
C ALA A 103 -12.40 8.47 0.83
N ARG A 104 -11.37 9.19 0.40
CA ARG A 104 -10.34 8.68 -0.53
C ARG A 104 -9.04 9.44 -0.39
N VAL A 105 -7.90 8.82 -0.66
CA VAL A 105 -6.59 9.49 -0.59
C VAL A 105 -6.07 9.80 -1.98
N ARG A 106 -5.81 11.08 -2.26
CA ARG A 106 -5.30 11.55 -3.56
C ARG A 106 -4.11 12.48 -3.40
N CYS A 107 -3.18 12.42 -4.34
CA CYS A 107 -2.19 13.47 -4.52
C CYS A 107 -2.80 14.64 -5.31
N VAL A 108 -2.05 15.74 -5.43
CA VAL A 108 -2.51 16.95 -6.14
C VAL A 108 -2.91 16.66 -7.60
N GLN A 109 -2.21 15.73 -8.26
CA GLN A 109 -2.51 15.38 -9.66
C GLN A 109 -3.80 14.55 -9.80
N HIS A 110 -4.13 13.72 -8.80
CA HIS A 110 -5.29 12.81 -8.86
C HIS A 110 -6.49 13.30 -8.03
N GLY A 111 -6.50 14.56 -7.56
CA GLY A 111 -7.54 15.07 -6.66
C GLY A 111 -8.98 14.91 -7.16
N TYR A 112 -9.17 14.87 -8.48
CA TYR A 112 -10.47 14.72 -9.14
C TYR A 112 -10.81 13.28 -9.55
N VAL A 113 -9.90 12.32 -9.37
CA VAL A 113 -10.17 10.91 -9.69
C VAL A 113 -11.13 10.34 -8.66
N VAL A 114 -12.31 9.92 -9.13
CA VAL A 114 -13.36 9.35 -8.28
C VAL A 114 -12.99 7.92 -7.89
N ASP A 115 -12.76 7.04 -8.87
CA ASP A 115 -12.41 5.64 -8.65
C ASP A 115 -10.94 5.36 -9.06
N ALA A 116 -10.11 5.00 -8.07
CA ALA A 116 -8.70 4.71 -8.30
C ALA A 116 -8.45 3.33 -8.94
N VAL A 117 -9.37 2.38 -8.76
CA VAL A 117 -9.31 1.05 -9.38
C VAL A 117 -9.66 1.17 -10.86
N GLU A 118 -10.75 1.87 -11.18
CA GLU A 118 -11.13 2.16 -12.57
C GLU A 118 -10.04 2.95 -13.30
N TRP A 119 -9.47 3.98 -12.66
CA TRP A 119 -8.34 4.75 -13.18
C TRP A 119 -7.15 3.86 -13.58
N SER A 120 -6.86 2.84 -12.78
CA SER A 120 -5.74 1.92 -13.08
C SER A 120 -6.00 0.96 -14.24
N GLY A 121 -7.27 0.73 -14.59
CA GLY A 121 -7.67 -0.14 -15.68
C GLY A 121 -7.79 0.59 -17.03
N ASN A 122 -8.32 1.81 -17.04
CA ASN A 122 -8.40 2.65 -18.24
C ASN A 122 -8.49 4.15 -17.90
N PRO A 123 -7.36 4.89 -17.93
CA PRO A 123 -7.36 6.32 -17.62
C PRO A 123 -7.97 7.18 -18.76
N VAL A 124 -8.05 6.62 -19.98
CA VAL A 124 -8.67 7.25 -21.15
C VAL A 124 -10.19 7.09 -21.09
N GLY A 125 -10.91 8.21 -21.03
CA GLY A 125 -12.36 8.28 -20.82
C GLY A 125 -12.77 8.55 -19.36
N ALA A 126 -11.89 8.28 -18.39
CA ALA A 126 -12.11 8.62 -16.98
C ALA A 126 -11.49 9.98 -16.59
N MET A 127 -10.31 10.31 -17.13
CA MET A 127 -9.58 11.55 -16.82
C MET A 127 -8.94 12.21 -18.05
N PHE A 128 -8.56 11.43 -19.06
CA PHE A 128 -7.96 11.92 -20.30
C PHE A 128 -8.87 11.66 -21.49
N GLU A 129 -8.91 12.58 -22.45
CA GLU A 129 -9.72 12.41 -23.66
C GLU A 129 -9.04 11.47 -24.66
N THR A 130 -7.70 11.36 -24.60
CA THR A 130 -6.90 10.55 -25.52
C THR A 130 -5.79 9.76 -24.82
N ALA A 131 -5.32 8.69 -25.46
CA ALA A 131 -4.18 7.91 -25.01
C ALA A 131 -2.85 8.69 -25.06
N GLU A 132 -2.73 9.69 -25.93
CA GLU A 132 -1.53 10.56 -25.96
C GLU A 132 -1.46 11.48 -24.74
N GLU A 133 -2.59 12.04 -24.29
CA GLU A 133 -2.67 12.83 -23.06
C GLU A 133 -2.40 11.97 -21.81
N GLU A 134 -2.96 10.76 -21.78
CA GLU A 134 -2.71 9.77 -20.74
C GLU A 134 -1.23 9.39 -20.66
N MET A 135 -0.61 9.05 -21.79
CA MET A 135 0.81 8.73 -21.88
C MET A 135 1.70 9.91 -21.48
N ALA A 136 1.36 11.14 -21.89
CA ALA A 136 2.11 12.34 -21.51
C ALA A 136 2.01 12.62 -20.00
N HIS A 137 0.84 12.41 -19.40
CA HIS A 137 0.65 12.51 -17.96
C HIS A 137 1.41 11.39 -17.23
N PHE A 138 1.33 10.15 -17.70
CA PHE A 138 2.05 9.01 -17.16
C PHE A 138 3.57 9.22 -17.22
N LEU A 139 4.11 9.71 -18.34
CA LEU A 139 5.53 10.04 -18.50
C LEU A 139 5.97 11.21 -17.61
N LYS A 140 5.07 12.14 -17.27
CA LYS A 140 5.36 13.20 -16.30
C LYS A 140 5.35 12.66 -14.86
N ASP A 141 4.51 11.67 -14.57
CA ASP A 141 4.43 11.01 -13.27
C ASP A 141 5.51 9.93 -13.05
N TYR A 142 5.99 9.28 -14.11
CA TYR A 142 7.14 8.37 -14.08
C TYR A 142 8.46 9.04 -14.50
N GLY A 143 8.44 10.25 -15.05
CA GLY A 143 9.63 10.97 -15.51
C GLY A 143 10.65 11.20 -14.40
N ASN A 144 10.19 11.52 -13.19
CA ASN A 144 11.07 11.58 -12.02
C ASN A 144 11.62 10.18 -11.62
N GLY A 145 10.88 9.10 -11.89
CA GLY A 145 11.33 7.73 -11.65
C GLY A 145 12.31 7.22 -12.71
N LEU A 146 12.14 7.66 -13.97
CA LEU A 146 13.07 7.40 -15.08
C LEU A 146 14.35 8.22 -14.92
N GLU A 147 14.28 9.49 -14.53
CA GLU A 147 15.46 10.28 -14.16
C GLU A 147 16.18 9.69 -12.95
N MET A 148 15.46 9.22 -11.92
CA MET A 148 16.07 8.56 -10.76
C MET A 148 16.71 7.20 -11.13
N MET A 149 16.09 6.41 -12.00
CA MET A 149 16.68 5.17 -12.53
C MET A 149 17.87 5.42 -13.45
N GLN A 150 17.86 6.51 -14.23
CA GLN A 150 19.02 6.94 -15.03
C GLN A 150 20.14 7.52 -14.16
N GLU A 151 19.84 8.24 -13.08
CA GLU A 151 20.85 8.69 -12.10
C GLU A 151 21.46 7.52 -11.32
N LEU A 152 20.68 6.49 -11.00
CA LEU A 152 21.17 5.25 -10.39
C LEU A 152 22.02 4.43 -11.38
N ALA A 153 21.58 4.28 -12.63
CA ALA A 153 22.33 3.59 -13.66
C ALA A 153 23.59 4.36 -14.10
N GLY A 154 23.58 5.69 -14.05
CA GLY A 154 24.71 6.54 -14.41
C GLY A 154 25.78 6.68 -13.32
N LYS A 155 25.49 6.27 -12.07
CA LYS A 155 26.46 6.27 -10.96
C LYS A 155 27.35 5.03 -10.88
N ASP A 156 27.00 3.96 -11.58
CA ASP A 156 27.80 2.72 -11.60
C ASP A 156 28.87 2.69 -12.71
N ASP A 157 28.89 3.65 -13.62
CA ASP A 157 29.75 3.61 -14.83
C ASP A 157 31.02 4.49 -14.75
N ASP A 158 31.29 5.14 -13.62
CA ASP A 158 32.44 6.08 -13.45
C ASP A 158 33.44 5.70 -12.35
N ASP A 159 33.71 4.39 -12.15
CA ASP A 159 34.75 3.97 -11.18
C ASP A 159 35.69 2.84 -11.66
N THR A 160 35.82 2.63 -12.98
CA THR A 160 36.81 1.65 -13.53
C THR A 160 37.62 2.12 -14.74
N ARG A 161 38.02 3.40 -14.78
CA ARG A 161 39.10 3.84 -15.68
C ARG A 161 40.07 4.78 -14.98
N HIS A 162 41.05 4.21 -14.27
CA HIS A 162 42.43 4.72 -14.23
C HIS A 162 43.41 3.58 -13.96
#